data_AF-A0A5C0SE97-F1
#
_entry.id   AF-A0A5C0SE97-F1
#
_cell.length_a   1.000
_cell.length_b   1.000
_cell.length_c   1.000
_cell.angle_alpha   90.00
_cell.angle_beta   90.00
_cell.angle_gamma   90.00
#
_symmetry.space_group_name_H-M   'P 1'
#
loop_
_entity.id
_entity.type
_entity.pdbx_description
1 polymer ?
#
loop_
_entity_poly.entity_id
_entity_poly.type
_entity_poly.pdbx_seq_one_letter_code
_entity_poly.pdbx_strand_id
1 'polypeptide(L)' 'MLIEKFCDENLNEEYKEMSLKLCEKLNKMNPSPLLKGRSKSLACGIVHAIGFVNFLFDSTTKML' A
#
# COMPACT_ATOMS: atom_id res chain seq x y z
N MET A 1 -9.09 7.12 -3.19
CA MET A 1 -7.99 6.44 -3.93
C MET A 1 -8.15 4.92 -3.82
N LEU A 2 -7.55 4.13 -4.72
CA LEU A 2 -7.67 2.65 -4.67
C LEU A 2 -7.08 2.03 -3.38
N ILE A 3 -6.02 2.65 -2.84
CA ILE A 3 -5.39 2.24 -1.58
C ILE A 3 -6.36 2.44 -0.40
N GLU A 4 -6.92 3.65 -0.28
CA GLU A 4 -7.87 3.99 0.81
C GLU A 4 -9.04 3.00 0.85
N LYS A 5 -9.71 2.80 -0.29
CA LYS A 5 -10.85 1.89 -0.38
C LYS A 5 -10.49 0.47 0.06
N PHE A 6 -9.33 -0.05 -0.39
CA PHE A 6 -8.90 -1.39 -0.02
C PHE A 6 -8.60 -1.51 1.48
N CYS A 7 -7.89 -0.53 2.04
CA CYS A 7 -7.55 -0.55 3.46
C CYS A 7 -8.78 -0.37 4.36
N ASP A 8 -9.72 0.50 3.98
CA ASP A 8 -10.97 0.69 4.73
C ASP A 8 -11.86 -0.57 4.69
N GLU A 9 -11.85 -1.33 3.58
CA GLU A 9 -12.64 -2.55 3.44
C GLU A 9 -11.98 -3.80 4.05
N ASN A 10 -10.65 -3.86 4.12
CA ASN A 10 -9.93 -5.12 4.40
C ASN A 10 -8.85 -5.03 5.49
N LEU A 11 -8.42 -3.84 5.90
CA LEU A 11 -7.31 -3.63 6.84
C LEU A 11 -7.70 -2.61 7.92
N ASN A 12 -6.79 -1.72 8.30
CA ASN A 12 -6.98 -0.68 9.31
C ASN A 12 -6.36 0.66 8.85
N GLU A 13 -6.54 1.68 9.69
CA GLU A 13 -6.04 3.05 9.45
C GLU A 13 -4.51 3.09 9.31
N GLU A 14 -3.78 2.30 10.08
CA GLU A 14 -2.31 2.28 10.06
C GLU A 14 -1.77 1.80 8.71
N TYR A 15 -2.34 0.72 8.17
CA TYR A 15 -2.01 0.23 6.83
C TYR A 15 -2.35 1.24 5.74
N LYS A 16 -3.47 1.97 5.89
CA LYS A 16 -3.86 3.05 4.97
C LYS A 16 -2.82 4.15 4.96
N GLU A 17 -2.47 4.68 6.13
CA GLU A 17 -1.48 5.74 6.26
C GLU A 17 -0.11 5.36 5.68
N MET A 18 0.40 4.18 6.03
CA MET A 18 1.69 3.70 5.53
C MET A 18 1.68 3.55 4.01
N SER A 19 0.60 2.99 3.45
CA SER A 19 0.45 2.80 2.01
C SER A 19 0.34 4.14 1.26
N LEU A 20 -0.38 5.12 1.81
CA LEU A 20 -0.45 6.47 1.25
C LEU A 20 0.91 7.17 1.29
N LYS A 21 1.63 7.11 2.42
CA LYS A 21 2.99 7.66 2.56
C LYS A 21 3.95 7.06 1.53
N LEU A 22 3.87 5.76 1.27
CA LEU A 22 4.67 5.11 0.22
C LEU A 22 4.27 5.61 -1.17
N CYS A 23 2.97 5.72 -1.46
CA CYS A 23 2.50 6.25 -2.73
C CYS A 23 2.99 7.69 -3.00
N GLU A 24 2.94 8.56 -1.99
CA GLU A 24 3.46 9.93 -2.10
C GLU A 24 4.96 9.97 -2.38
N LYS A 25 5.75 9.11 -1.71
CA LYS A 25 7.19 9.00 -1.96
C LYS A 25 7.48 8.57 -3.39
N LEU A 26 6.74 7.58 -3.92
CA LEU A 26 6.87 7.13 -5.30
C LEU A 26 6.46 8.22 -6.30
N ASN A 27 5.44 9.03 -5.98
CA ASN A 27 5.03 10.15 -6.82
C ASN A 27 6.12 11.22 -6.94
N LYS A 28 6.90 11.43 -5.87
CA LYS A 28 7.99 12.41 -5.80
C LYS A 28 9.29 11.92 -6.48
N MET A 29 9.43 10.64 -6.82
CA MET A 29 10.58 10.11 -7.55
C MET A 29 10.60 10.60 -9.01
N ASN A 30 11.78 10.82 -9.59
CA ASN A 30 11.92 11.23 -11.00
C ASN A 30 12.86 10.29 -11.77
N PRO A 31 12.41 9.60 -12.84
CA PRO A 31 11.02 9.55 -13.32
C PRO A 31 10.11 8.79 -12.35
N SER A 32 8.89 9.27 -12.13
CA SER A 32 7.99 8.63 -11.17
C SER A 32 7.62 7.22 -11.65
N PRO A 33 7.84 6.18 -10.83
CA PRO A 33 7.39 4.82 -11.13
C PRO A 33 5.88 4.74 -11.36
N LEU A 34 5.11 5.70 -10.83
CA LEU A 34 3.65 5.76 -11.02
C LEU A 34 3.24 5.99 -12.48
N LEU A 35 4.13 6.55 -13.31
CA LEU A 35 3.88 6.78 -14.74
C LEU A 35 4.02 5.52 -15.61
N LYS A 36 4.64 4.45 -15.07
CA LYS A 36 4.95 3.23 -15.85
C LYS A 36 3.90 2.12 -15.70
N GLY A 37 2.96 2.23 -14.77
CA GLY A 37 2.02 1.14 -14.44
C GLY A 37 0.56 1.58 -14.33
N ARG A 38 -0.38 0.63 -14.43
CA ARG A 38 -1.80 0.88 -14.17
C ARG A 38 -2.03 1.18 -12.69
N SER A 39 -2.91 2.13 -12.37
CA SER A 39 -3.21 2.54 -10.99
C SER A 39 -3.60 1.38 -10.07
N LYS A 40 -4.33 0.37 -10.59
CA LYS A 40 -4.69 -0.84 -9.84
C LYS A 40 -3.47 -1.69 -9.47
N SER A 41 -2.52 -1.87 -10.39
CA SER A 41 -1.30 -2.64 -10.15
C SER A 41 -0.40 -1.94 -9.13
N LEU A 42 -0.31 -0.61 -9.19
CA LEU A 42 0.45 0.18 -8.23
C LEU A 42 -0.16 0.13 -6.83
N ALA A 43 -1.48 0.32 -6.71
CA ALA A 43 -2.16 0.21 -5.43
C ALA A 43 -1.96 -1.18 -4.79
N CYS A 44 -2.11 -2.25 -5.59
CA CYS A 44 -1.85 -3.62 -5.15
C CYS A 44 -0.40 -3.80 -4.69
N GLY A 45 0.58 -3.37 -5.49
CA GLY A 45 2.00 -3.51 -5.15
C GLY A 45 2.39 -2.74 -3.88
N ILE A 46 1.84 -1.54 -3.69
CA ILE A 46 2.07 -0.73 -2.49
C ILE A 46 1.51 -1.42 -1.25
N VAL A 47 0.24 -1.81 -1.27
CA VAL A 47 -0.40 -2.47 -0.12
C VAL A 47 0.27 -3.81 0.17
N HIS A 48 0.62 -4.58 -0.87
CA HIS A 48 1.32 -5.85 -0.72
C HIS A 48 2.71 -5.68 -0.10
N ALA A 49 3.49 -4.70 -0.55
CA ALA A 49 4.81 -4.43 0.01
C ALA A 49 4.75 -4.01 1.49
N ILE A 50 3.83 -3.10 1.83
CA ILE A 50 3.59 -2.70 3.23
C ILE A 50 3.11 -3.90 4.07
N GLY A 51 2.17 -4.69 3.56
CA GLY A 51 1.71 -5.92 4.21
C GLY A 51 2.84 -6.90 4.46
N PHE A 52 3.69 -7.12 3.46
CA PHE A 52 4.78 -8.08 3.53
C PHE A 52 5.79 -7.72 4.61
N VAL A 53 6.27 -6.46 4.64
CA VAL A 53 7.27 -6.03 5.64
C VAL A 53 6.70 -5.96 7.07
N ASN A 54 5.37 -5.91 7.21
CA ASN A 54 4.66 -5.95 8.49
C ASN A 54 4.09 -7.35 8.82
N PHE A 55 4.54 -8.40 8.13
CA PHE A 55 4.12 -9.78 8.39
C PHE A 55 2.60 -10.02 8.28
N LEU A 56 1.88 -9.20 7.51
CA LEU A 56 0.43 -9.30 7.34
C LEU A 56 -0.03 -10.68 6.82
N PHE A 57 0.85 -11.37 6.09
CA PHE A 57 0.58 -12.68 5.51
C PHE A 57 0.97 -13.85 6.44
N ASP A 58 1.53 -13.55 7.61
CA ASP A 58 1.80 -14.55 8.63
C ASP A 58 0.53 -14.76 9.47
N SER A 59 0.11 -16.02 9.61
CA SER A 59 -1.11 -16.39 10.33
C SER A 59 -1.04 -16.14 11.84
N THR A 60 0.15 -15.87 12.37
CA THR A 60 0.39 -15.51 13.77
C THR A 60 0.31 -14.01 14.02
N THR A 61 0.34 -13.19 12.96
CA THR A 61 0.24 -11.73 13.05
C THR A 61 -1.18 -11.32 13.45
N LYS A 62 -1.30 -10.63 14.59
CA LYS A 62 -2.52 -9.90 14.92
C LYS A 62 -2.50 -8.58 14.16
N MET A 63 -3.53 -8.32 13.36
CA MET A 63 -3.84 -6.95 12.95
C MET A 63 -4.16 -6.17 14.23
N LEU A 64 -3.21 -5.34 14.67
CA LEU A 64 -3.37 -4.46 15.83
C LEU A 64 -4.46 -3.41 15.55
#